data_AF-A0AAV2ETA2-F1
#
_entry.id   AF-A0AAV2ETA2-F1
#
_cell.length_a   1.000
_cell.length_b   1.000
_cell.length_c   1.000
_cell.angle_alpha   90.00
_cell.angle_beta   90.00
_cell.angle_gamma   90.00
#
_symmetry.space_group_name_H-M   'P 1'
#
loop_
_entity.id
_entity.type
_entity.pdbx_description
1 polymer ?
#
loop_
_entity_poly.entity_id
_entity_poly.type
_entity_poly.pdbx_seq_one_letter_code
_entity_poly.pdbx_strand_id
1 'polypeptide(L)'
;MHAVIQKGTFARYDYGIFKHYKLYGQTTPPVFDLGRIPDSFPLWMGYGGQDCLADPADFNHTLRELRDQAKLQYVDRYGHDDFLYDIRAKEDVYDDLIGVFKSIMGRQSATA
;
A
#
# COMPACT_ATOMS: atom_id res chain seq x y z
N MET A 1 -5.31 0.71 13.09
CA MET A 1 -4.38 1.80 13.44
C MET A 1 -3.65 1.59 14.77
N HIS A 2 -4.26 1.07 15.84
CA HIS A 2 -3.57 0.89 17.14
C HIS A 2 -2.27 0.04 17.08
N ALA A 3 -2.27 -1.11 16.39
CA ALA A 3 -1.07 -1.97 16.29
C ALA A 3 0.06 -1.32 15.46
N VAL A 4 -0.26 -0.64 14.37
CA VAL A 4 0.73 0.06 13.53
C VAL A 4 1.33 1.24 14.28
N ILE A 5 0.49 2.07 14.92
CA ILE A 5 0.94 3.28 15.61
C ILE A 5 1.70 2.97 16.92
N GLN A 6 1.31 1.92 17.66
CA GLN A 6 1.94 1.62 18.95
C GLN A 6 3.06 0.57 18.89
N LYS A 7 2.95 -0.41 17.99
CA LYS A 7 3.90 -1.53 17.89
C LYS A 7 4.76 -1.45 16.63
N GLY A 8 4.51 -0.49 15.73
CA GLY A 8 5.23 -0.38 14.46
C GLY A 8 5.06 -1.60 13.56
N THR A 9 3.98 -2.38 13.75
CA THR A 9 3.80 -3.65 13.03
C THR A 9 2.46 -3.66 12.29
N PHE A 10 2.51 -4.01 11.00
CA PHE A 10 1.31 -4.25 10.22
C PHE A 10 0.71 -5.62 10.55
N ALA A 11 -0.22 -5.63 11.50
CA ALA A 11 -0.83 -6.85 12.02
C ALA A 11 -2.36 -6.75 12.11
N ARG A 12 -3.01 -7.90 12.28
CA ARG A 12 -4.44 -7.96 12.60
C ARG A 12 -4.73 -7.23 13.91
N TYR A 13 -6.00 -6.86 14.10
CA TYR A 13 -6.43 -6.10 15.27
C TYR A 13 -6.15 -6.84 16.60
N ASP A 14 -5.74 -6.10 17.62
CA ASP A 14 -5.51 -6.62 18.97
C ASP A 14 -6.83 -6.64 19.76
N TYR A 15 -7.45 -7.82 19.84
CA TYR A 15 -8.68 -8.07 20.59
C TYR A 15 -8.44 -8.54 22.05
N GLY A 16 -7.18 -8.67 22.47
CA GLY A 16 -6.82 -9.32 23.74
C GLY A 16 -6.82 -10.85 23.70
N ILE A 17 -6.13 -11.46 24.68
CA ILE A 17 -5.72 -12.89 24.67
C ILE A 17 -6.87 -13.86 24.38
N PHE A 18 -7.99 -13.77 25.10
CA PHE A 18 -9.12 -14.70 24.95
C PHE A 18 -9.74 -14.64 23.55
N LYS A 19 -9.91 -13.43 23.01
CA LYS A 19 -10.54 -13.23 21.71
C LYS A 19 -9.56 -13.50 20.57
N HIS A 20 -8.25 -13.30 20.76
CA HIS A 20 -7.23 -13.79 19.83
C HIS A 20 -7.26 -15.30 19.69
N TYR A 21 -7.29 -16.05 20.79
CA TYR A 21 -7.30 -17.51 20.68
C TYR A 21 -8.56 -17.99 19.95
N LYS A 22 -9.72 -17.39 20.26
CA LYS A 22 -10.98 -17.71 19.59
C LYS A 22 -10.99 -17.36 18.09
N LEU A 23 -10.40 -16.24 17.68
CA LEU A 23 -10.48 -15.74 16.30
C LEU A 23 -9.28 -16.14 15.43
N TYR A 24 -8.11 -16.29 16.03
CA TYR A 24 -6.81 -16.44 15.36
C TYR A 24 -6.11 -17.75 15.72
N GLY A 25 -6.52 -18.45 16.79
CA GLY A 25 -5.87 -19.67 17.25
C GLY A 25 -4.51 -19.46 17.93
N GLN A 26 -4.14 -18.20 18.19
CA GLN A 26 -2.87 -17.80 18.83
C GLN A 26 -3.12 -16.67 19.82
N THR A 27 -2.18 -16.41 20.73
CA THR A 27 -2.32 -15.41 21.79
C THR A 27 -1.97 -13.99 21.36
N THR A 28 -1.25 -13.84 20.25
CA THR A 28 -0.87 -12.55 19.66
C THR A 28 -1.57 -12.32 18.32
N PRO A 29 -1.79 -11.06 17.89
CA PRO A 29 -2.33 -10.80 16.56
C PRO A 29 -1.37 -11.27 15.46
N PRO A 30 -1.84 -12.02 14.44
CA PRO A 30 -1.01 -12.38 13.29
C PRO A 30 -0.52 -11.15 12.53
N VAL A 31 0.76 -11.15 12.16
CA VAL A 31 1.40 -10.12 11.31
C VAL A 31 1.07 -10.40 9.84
N PHE A 32 0.84 -9.34 9.06
CA PHE A 32 0.70 -9.44 7.61
C PHE A 32 2.09 -9.45 6.98
N ASP A 33 2.41 -10.54 6.29
CA ASP A 33 3.64 -10.69 5.54
C ASP A 33 3.43 -10.15 4.11
N LEU A 34 3.90 -8.93 3.86
CA LEU A 34 3.79 -8.29 2.54
C LEU A 34 4.58 -9.04 1.46
N GLY A 35 5.56 -9.84 1.84
CA GLY A 35 6.27 -10.74 0.93
C GLY A 35 5.41 -11.90 0.43
N ARG A 36 4.16 -12.05 0.87
CA ARG A 36 3.19 -13.00 0.29
C ARG A 36 2.43 -12.44 -0.91
N ILE A 37 2.56 -11.15 -1.20
CA ILE A 37 2.03 -10.57 -2.43
C ILE A 37 2.82 -11.22 -3.59
N PRO A 38 2.15 -11.93 -4.53
CA PRO A 38 2.84 -12.61 -5.61
C PRO A 38 3.55 -11.61 -6.54
N ASP A 39 4.73 -11.97 -7.05
CA ASP A 39 5.47 -11.16 -8.02
C ASP A 39 4.70 -10.96 -9.34
N SER A 40 3.73 -11.83 -9.64
CA SER A 40 2.84 -11.68 -10.80
C SER A 40 1.74 -10.64 -10.59
N PHE A 41 1.57 -10.12 -9.38
CA PHE A 41 0.57 -9.12 -9.06
C PHE A 41 1.10 -7.72 -9.41
N PRO A 42 0.56 -7.04 -10.45
CA PRO A 42 1.06 -5.73 -10.83
C PRO A 42 0.69 -4.70 -9.76
N LEU A 43 1.71 -4.12 -9.14
CA LEU A 43 1.55 -3.13 -8.08
C LEU A 43 2.00 -1.75 -8.56
N TRP A 44 1.13 -0.76 -8.35
CA TRP A 44 1.43 0.66 -8.55
C TRP A 44 1.12 1.40 -7.25
N MET A 45 1.99 2.33 -6.86
CA MET A 45 1.89 3.07 -5.60
C MET A 45 2.22 4.55 -5.81
N GLY A 46 1.23 5.41 -5.58
CA GLY A 46 1.39 6.86 -5.49
C GLY A 46 1.70 7.29 -4.05
N TYR A 47 2.67 8.18 -3.86
CA TYR A 47 2.98 8.75 -2.54
C TYR A 47 3.41 10.22 -2.64
N GLY A 48 3.07 10.98 -1.59
CA GLY A 48 3.23 12.43 -1.55
C GLY A 48 4.34 12.86 -0.59
N GLY A 49 5.04 13.95 -0.92
CA GLY A 49 6.11 14.47 -0.06
C GLY A 49 5.61 15.16 1.21
N GLN A 50 4.35 15.61 1.21
CA GLN A 50 3.69 16.29 2.33
C GLN A 50 2.61 15.41 2.99
N ASP A 51 2.58 14.11 2.70
CA ASP A 51 1.63 13.18 3.29
C ASP A 51 2.00 12.91 4.76
N CYS A 52 1.11 13.29 5.68
CA CYS A 52 1.30 13.07 7.11
C CYS A 52 0.74 11.73 7.62
N LEU A 53 -0.05 11.03 6.81
CA LEU A 53 -0.67 9.74 7.17
C LEU A 53 0.09 8.55 6.57
N ALA A 54 0.52 8.68 5.31
CA ALA A 54 1.42 7.74 4.64
C ALA A 54 2.76 8.44 4.39
N ASP A 55 3.44 8.83 5.47
CA ASP A 55 4.64 9.63 5.37
C ASP A 55 5.77 8.89 4.63
N PRO A 56 6.71 9.62 4.00
CA PRO A 56 7.75 8.99 3.19
C PRO A 56 8.62 7.97 3.94
N ALA A 57 8.77 8.05 5.26
CA ALA A 57 9.55 7.06 6.02
C ALA A 57 8.79 5.74 6.15
N ASP A 58 7.51 5.79 6.55
CA ASP A 58 6.64 4.61 6.64
C ASP A 58 6.38 3.99 5.26
N PHE A 59 6.25 4.81 4.21
CA PHE A 59 6.16 4.33 2.83
C PHE A 59 7.43 3.57 2.41
N ASN A 60 8.62 4.13 2.69
CA ASN A 60 9.88 3.46 2.42
C ASN A 60 10.07 2.17 3.23
N HIS A 61 9.57 2.11 4.46
CA HIS A 61 9.55 0.88 5.24
C HIS A 61 8.68 -0.18 4.56
N THR A 62 7.46 0.19 4.15
CA THR A 62 6.53 -0.66 3.40
C THR A 62 7.18 -1.21 2.12
N LEU A 63 7.86 -0.37 1.34
CA LEU A 63 8.54 -0.79 0.11
C LEU A 63 9.62 -1.85 0.34
N ARG A 64 10.30 -1.84 1.49
CA ARG A 64 11.34 -2.84 1.82
C ARG A 64 10.76 -4.21 2.18
N GLU A 65 9.50 -4.27 2.57
CA GLU A 65 8.82 -5.53 2.90
C GLU A 65 8.21 -6.21 1.67
N LEU A 66 8.07 -5.50 0.55
CA LEU A 66 7.61 -6.05 -0.72
C LEU A 66 8.73 -6.82 -1.45
N ARG A 67 8.40 -7.95 -2.07
CA ARG A 67 9.35 -8.76 -2.86
C ARG A 67 9.65 -8.16 -4.22
N ASP A 68 8.62 -7.74 -4.94
CA ASP A 68 8.73 -7.07 -6.23
C ASP A 68 8.60 -5.55 -6.06
N GLN A 69 9.30 -4.81 -6.92
CA GLN A 69 9.29 -3.36 -6.90
C GLN A 69 8.03 -2.84 -7.60
N ALA A 70 7.11 -2.30 -6.80
CA ALA A 70 5.96 -1.57 -7.31
C ALA A 70 6.40 -0.44 -8.28
N LYS A 71 5.58 -0.15 -9.29
CA LYS A 71 5.74 1.08 -10.06
C LYS A 71 5.35 2.26 -9.17
N LEU A 72 6.28 3.18 -8.95
CA LEU A 72 6.09 4.29 -8.04
C LEU A 72 5.76 5.59 -8.78
N GLN A 73 4.86 6.39 -8.21
CA GLN A 73 4.64 7.78 -8.59
C GLN A 73 4.78 8.69 -7.37
N TYR A 74 5.73 9.62 -7.43
CA TYR A 74 5.98 10.59 -6.37
C TYR A 74 5.47 11.96 -6.76
N VAL A 75 4.75 12.63 -5.86
CA VAL A 75 4.34 14.03 -6.02
C VAL A 75 4.71 14.82 -4.77
N ASP A 76 5.78 15.62 -4.87
CA ASP A 76 6.40 16.30 -3.72
C ASP A 76 5.44 17.16 -2.91
N ARG A 77 4.53 17.87 -3.58
CA ARG A 77 3.58 18.78 -2.94
C ARG A 77 2.33 18.10 -2.36
N TYR A 78 2.12 16.80 -2.61
CA TYR A 78 0.88 16.14 -2.22
C TYR A 78 0.93 15.73 -0.74
N GLY A 79 -0.11 16.12 -0.01
CA GLY A 79 -0.58 15.48 1.20
C GLY A 79 -1.51 14.30 0.91
N HIS A 80 -2.08 13.71 1.96
CA HIS A 80 -2.90 12.50 1.85
C HIS A 80 -4.15 12.71 0.98
N ASP A 81 -4.84 13.83 1.21
CA ASP A 81 -6.13 14.12 0.61
C ASP A 81 -6.00 14.68 -0.82
N ASP A 82 -4.80 15.14 -1.21
CA ASP A 82 -4.54 15.70 -2.54
C ASP A 82 -4.67 14.67 -3.66
N PHE A 83 -4.43 13.38 -3.36
CA PHE A 83 -4.68 12.27 -4.28
C PHE A 83 -6.16 12.12 -4.66
N LEU A 84 -7.07 12.72 -3.89
CA LEU A 84 -8.52 12.69 -4.12
C LEU A 84 -9.07 14.05 -4.57
N TYR A 85 -8.54 15.16 -4.03
CA TYR A 85 -9.18 16.46 -4.13
C TYR A 85 -8.35 17.55 -4.82
N ASP A 86 -7.05 17.34 -5.07
CA ASP A 86 -6.26 18.35 -5.76
C ASP A 86 -6.81 18.55 -7.19
N ILE A 87 -6.96 19.81 -7.59
CA ILE A 87 -7.51 20.19 -8.89
C ILE A 87 -6.66 19.67 -10.08
N ARG A 88 -5.41 19.31 -9.83
CA ARG A 88 -4.47 18.74 -10.79
C ARG A 88 -4.27 17.23 -10.63
N ALA A 89 -5.01 16.56 -9.73
CA ALA A 89 -4.88 15.12 -9.51
C ALA A 89 -5.07 14.28 -10.78
N LYS A 90 -5.86 14.79 -11.74
CA LYS A 90 -5.99 14.17 -13.06
C LYS A 90 -4.63 14.10 -13.77
N GLU A 91 -3.96 15.23 -13.95
CA GLU A 91 -2.70 15.32 -14.68
C GLU A 91 -1.54 14.73 -13.89
N ASP A 92 -1.48 15.02 -12.60
CA ASP A 92 -0.33 14.67 -11.76
C ASP A 92 -0.35 13.20 -11.32
N VAL A 93 -1.52 12.53 -11.31
CA VAL A 93 -1.67 11.15 -10.82
C VAL A 93 -2.49 10.26 -11.77
N TYR A 94 -3.72 10.65 -12.09
CA TYR A 94 -4.67 9.71 -12.73
C TYR A 94 -4.28 9.35 -14.16
N ASP A 95 -3.71 10.28 -14.92
CA ASP A 95 -3.28 10.02 -16.30
C ASP A 95 -2.18 8.94 -16.36
N ASP A 96 -1.21 8.92 -15.41
CA ASP A 96 -0.22 7.82 -15.31
C ASP A 96 -0.88 6.51 -14.86
N LEU A 97 -1.74 6.56 -13.84
CA LEU A 97 -2.46 5.40 -13.32
C LEU A 97 -3.29 4.70 -14.42
N ILE A 98 -4.04 5.49 -15.21
CA ILE A 98 -4.80 4.98 -16.36
C ILE A 98 -3.87 4.36 -17.41
N GLY A 99 -2.70 4.97 -17.65
CA GLY A 99 -1.67 4.42 -18.51
C GLY A 99 -1.18 3.04 -18.05
N VAL A 100 -0.97 2.86 -16.74
CA VAL A 100 -0.59 1.58 -16.14
C VAL A 100 -1.67 0.52 -16.35
N PHE A 101 -2.94 0.85 -16.08
CA PHE A 101 -4.04 -0.08 -16.31
C PHE A 101 -4.12 -0.53 -17.77
N LYS A 102 -4.02 0.41 -18.72
CA LYS A 102 -3.99 0.08 -20.16
C LYS A 102 -2.83 -0.84 -20.52
N SER A 103 -1.64 -0.61 -19.96
CA SER A 103 -0.46 -1.47 -20.19
C SER A 103 -0.67 -2.89 -19.67
N ILE A 104 -1.22 -3.04 -18.46
CA ILE A 104 -1.52 -4.35 -17.86
C ILE A 104 -2.55 -5.11 -18.68
N MET A 105 -3.64 -4.43 -19.08
CA MET A 105 -4.71 -5.03 -19.89
C MET A 105 -4.20 -5.44 -21.28
N GLY A 106 -3.40 -4.59 -21.93
CA GLY A 106 -2.82 -4.90 -23.24
C GLY A 106 -1.88 -6.12 -23.22
N ARG A 107 -1.17 -6.35 -22.12
CA ARG A 107 -0.33 -7.54 -21.95
C ARG A 107 -1.16 -8.82 -21.84
N GLN A 108 -2.31 -8.77 -21.17
CA GLN A 108 -3.21 -9.94 -21.05
C GLN A 108 -3.85 -10.32 -22.38
N SER A 109 -4.16 -9.36 -23.26
CA SER A 109 -4.70 -9.62 -24.59
C SER A 109 -3.68 -10.19 -25.58
N ALA A 110 -2.38 -10.02 -25.34
CA ALA A 110 -1.31 -10.53 -26.21
C ALA A 110 -0.87 -11.96 -25.85
N THR A 111 -1.31 -12.49 -24.69
CA THR A 111 -0.97 -13.83 -24.19
C THR A 111 -2.12 -14.83 -24.33
N ALA A 112 -3.19 -14.48 -25.06
CA ALA A 112 -4.36 -15.32 -25.33
C ALA A 112 -4.37 -15.85 -26.76
#